data_AF-A0A0P6WH97-F1
#
_entry.id   AF-A0A0P6WH97-F1
#
_cell.length_a   1.000
_cell.length_b   1.000
_cell.length_c   1.000
_cell.angle_alpha   90.00
_cell.angle_beta   90.00
_cell.angle_gamma   90.00
#
_symmetry.space_group_name_H-M   'P 1'
#
loop_
_entity.id
_entity.type
_entity.pdbx_description
1 polymer ?
#
loop_
_entity_poly.entity_id
_entity_poly.type
_entity_poly.pdbx_seq_one_letter_code
_entity_poly.pdbx_strand_id
1 'polypeptide(L)'
;MCTEDLILARTSNYALRLPDSLKKAAEDTARKDGTTLNQFIVSAVAEKVSALRTADFFAERAGAGDLDAALRFLSRSGGEAPAEADSWPVDEASDRRPD
;
A
#
# COMPACT_ATOMS: atom_id res chain seq x y z
N MET A 1 13.89 23.77 -9.14
CA MET A 1 12.84 23.51 -8.13
C MET A 1 11.55 24.16 -8.63
N CYS A 2 11.18 23.97 -9.90
CA CYS A 2 10.49 22.81 -10.47
C CYS A 2 9.10 22.68 -9.85
N THR A 3 8.16 23.28 -10.57
CA THR A 3 6.80 23.70 -10.27
C THR A 3 5.82 22.52 -10.18
N GLU A 4 6.32 21.29 -10.18
CA GLU A 4 5.54 20.05 -10.27
C GLU A 4 4.83 19.67 -8.97
N ASP A 5 5.38 20.01 -7.80
CA ASP A 5 4.76 19.68 -6.50
C ASP A 5 3.52 20.55 -6.18
N LEU A 6 3.37 21.71 -6.84
CA LEU A 6 2.26 22.64 -6.58
C LEU A 6 0.92 22.17 -7.19
N ILE A 7 0.93 21.16 -8.07
CA ILE A 7 -0.27 20.62 -8.72
C ILE A 7 -0.94 19.53 -7.86
N LEU A 8 -0.19 18.84 -6.99
CA LEU A 8 -0.68 17.63 -6.31
C LEU A 8 -1.72 17.91 -5.21
N ALA A 9 -1.74 19.12 -4.64
CA ALA A 9 -2.63 19.48 -3.52
C ALA A 9 -3.82 20.37 -3.93
N ARG A 10 -4.08 20.54 -5.23
CA ARG A 10 -5.25 21.31 -5.70
C ARG A 10 -6.49 20.43 -5.69
N THR A 11 -7.34 20.59 -4.68
CA THR A 11 -8.66 19.94 -4.63
C THR A 11 -9.53 20.45 -5.77
N SER A 12 -9.79 19.59 -6.75
CA SER A 12 -10.79 19.84 -7.80
C SER A 12 -12.14 19.27 -7.37
N ASN A 13 -13.22 20.03 -7.57
CA ASN A 13 -14.57 19.53 -7.27
C ASN A 13 -15.11 18.81 -8.50
N TYR A 14 -15.44 17.53 -8.35
CA TYR A 14 -15.92 16.68 -9.44
C TYR A 14 -17.29 16.10 -9.08
N ALA A 15 -18.31 16.49 -9.86
CA ALA A 15 -19.67 16.02 -9.66
C ALA A 15 -19.84 14.61 -10.24
N LEU A 16 -20.02 13.62 -9.36
CA LEU A 16 -20.26 12.22 -9.71
C LEU A 16 -21.76 11.91 -9.76
N ARG A 17 -22.18 11.16 -10.77
CA ARG A 17 -23.51 10.53 -10.81
C ARG A 17 -23.37 9.07 -10.42
N LEU A 18 -24.01 8.69 -9.32
CA LEU A 18 -24.04 7.32 -8.83
C LEU A 18 -25.46 6.76 -8.97
N PRO A 19 -25.63 5.49 -9.36
CA PRO A 19 -26.92 4.80 -9.20
C PRO A 19 -27.38 4.87 -7.74
N ASP A 20 -28.70 5.00 -7.52
CA ASP A 20 -29.27 5.21 -6.18
C ASP A 20 -28.88 4.10 -5.19
N SER A 21 -28.84 2.85 -5.64
CA SER A 21 -28.43 1.71 -4.83
C SER A 21 -26.98 1.82 -4.34
N LEU A 22 -26.09 2.29 -5.22
CA LEU A 22 -24.67 2.46 -4.90
C LEU A 22 -24.46 3.64 -3.96
N LYS A 23 -25.17 4.75 -4.20
CA LYS A 23 -25.14 5.90 -3.30
C LYS A 23 -25.56 5.50 -1.89
N LYS A 24 -26.68 4.77 -1.76
CA LYS A 24 -27.18 4.30 -0.46
C LYS A 24 -26.16 3.39 0.25
N ALA A 25 -25.58 2.43 -0.47
CA ALA A 25 -24.55 1.56 0.09
C ALA A 25 -23.32 2.34 0.58
N ALA A 26 -22.87 3.33 -0.19
CA ALA A 26 -21.73 4.17 0.19
C ALA A 26 -22.05 5.06 1.42
N GLU A 27 -23.27 5.60 1.51
CA GLU A 27 -23.72 6.36 2.69
C GLU A 27 -23.80 5.48 3.95
N ASP A 28 -24.32 4.27 3.82
CA ASP A 28 -24.39 3.30 4.92
C ASP A 28 -23.00 2.91 5.43
N THR A 29 -22.05 2.68 4.53
CA THR A 29 -20.66 2.37 4.88
C THR A 29 -19.97 3.58 5.52
N ALA A 30 -20.04 4.76 4.91
CA ALA A 30 -19.44 5.98 5.46
C ALA A 30 -19.93 6.26 6.88
N ARG A 31 -21.23 6.06 7.14
CA ARG A 31 -21.83 6.19 8.47
C ARG A 31 -21.29 5.16 9.48
N LYS A 32 -21.10 3.90 9.09
CA LYS A 32 -20.50 2.88 9.96
C LYS A 32 -19.07 3.24 10.34
N ASP A 33 -18.33 3.84 9.41
CA ASP A 33 -16.94 4.26 9.60
C ASP A 33 -16.84 5.64 10.27
N GLY A 34 -17.96 6.31 10.58
CA GLY A 34 -17.97 7.63 11.22
C GLY A 34 -17.43 8.75 10.32
N THR A 35 -17.47 8.58 9.00
CA THR A 35 -16.96 9.55 8.01
C THR A 35 -18.08 10.19 7.18
N THR A 36 -17.76 11.28 6.49
CA THR A 36 -18.67 11.84 5.48
C THR A 36 -18.58 11.04 4.18
N LEU A 37 -19.66 11.01 3.39
CA LEU A 37 -19.68 10.33 2.10
C LEU A 37 -18.53 10.78 1.17
N ASN A 38 -18.21 12.07 1.15
CA ASN A 38 -17.12 12.58 0.32
C ASN A 38 -15.75 12.06 0.77
N GLN A 39 -15.48 12.02 2.09
CA GLN A 39 -14.22 11.47 2.61
C GLN A 39 -14.11 9.98 2.31
N PHE A 40 -15.21 9.24 2.47
CA PHE A 40 -15.29 7.84 2.10
C PHE A 40 -14.96 7.63 0.61
N ILE A 41 -15.57 8.40 -0.29
CA ILE A 41 -15.31 8.31 -1.73
C ILE A 41 -13.86 8.64 -2.06
N VAL A 42 -13.30 9.71 -1.49
CA VAL A 42 -11.90 10.09 -1.72
C VAL A 42 -10.95 8.97 -1.27
N SER A 43 -11.18 8.40 -0.09
CA SER A 43 -10.38 7.28 0.43
C SER A 43 -10.49 6.05 -0.46
N ALA A 44 -11.71 5.67 -0.85
CA ALA A 44 -11.95 4.52 -1.72
C ALA A 44 -11.31 4.68 -3.11
N VAL A 45 -11.32 5.89 -3.67
CA VAL A 45 -10.63 6.20 -4.94
C VAL A 45 -9.12 6.09 -4.76
N ALA A 46 -8.56 6.63 -3.68
CA ALA A 46 -7.13 6.52 -3.40
C ALA A 46 -6.70 5.06 -3.24
N GLU A 47 -7.49 4.25 -2.53
CA GLU A 47 -7.27 2.82 -2.36
C GLU A 47 -7.33 2.08 -3.70
N LYS A 48 -8.39 2.32 -4.50
CA LYS A 48 -8.55 1.65 -5.80
C LYS A 48 -7.42 2.00 -6.77
N VAL A 49 -7.00 3.27 -6.80
CA VAL A 49 -5.88 3.72 -7.64
C VAL A 49 -4.58 3.08 -7.18
N SER A 50 -4.34 3.01 -5.87
CA SER A 50 -3.16 2.36 -5.30
C SER A 50 -3.12 0.86 -5.66
N ALA A 51 -4.24 0.17 -5.49
CA ALA A 51 -4.36 -1.25 -5.83
C ALA A 51 -4.12 -1.51 -7.32
N LEU A 52 -4.67 -0.67 -8.21
CA LEU A 52 -4.46 -0.80 -9.65
C LEU A 52 -3.01 -0.55 -10.07
N ARG A 53 -2.31 0.38 -9.42
CA ARG A 53 -0.93 0.76 -9.75
C ARG A 53 0.13 -0.12 -9.09
N THR A 54 -0.25 -1.01 -8.19
CA THR A 54 0.71 -1.78 -7.38
C THR A 54 1.62 -2.66 -8.23
N ALA A 55 1.08 -3.37 -9.22
CA ALA A 55 1.87 -4.26 -10.07
C ALA A 55 2.89 -3.49 -10.92
N ASP A 56 2.45 -2.41 -11.59
CA ASP A 56 3.31 -1.58 -12.43
C ASP A 56 4.39 -0.89 -11.59
N PHE A 57 4.05 -0.40 -10.39
CA PHE A 57 5.01 0.19 -9.47
C PHE A 57 6.13 -0.80 -9.10
N PHE A 58 5.80 -2.04 -8.75
CA PHE A 58 6.83 -3.05 -8.43
C PHE A 58 7.66 -3.44 -9.65
N ALA A 59 7.05 -3.52 -10.84
CA ALA A 59 7.78 -3.82 -12.08
C ALA A 59 8.80 -2.73 -12.42
N GLU A 60 8.40 -1.46 -12.38
CA GLU A 60 9.29 -0.31 -12.59
C GLU A 60 10.41 -0.25 -11.53
N ARG A 61 10.04 -0.46 -10.26
CA ARG A 61 10.98 -0.44 -9.14
C ARG A 61 12.01 -1.57 -9.22
N ALA A 62 11.58 -2.77 -9.62
CA ALA A 62 12.45 -3.93 -9.80
C ALA A 62 13.47 -3.71 -10.92
N GLY A 63 13.06 -3.06 -12.02
CA GLY A 63 13.98 -2.71 -13.12
C GLY A 63 15.11 -1.75 -12.71
N ALA A 64 14.90 -0.96 -11.65
CA ALA A 64 15.92 -0.07 -11.09
C ALA A 64 16.79 -0.72 -9.98
N GLY A 65 16.56 -1.99 -9.65
CA GLY A 65 17.29 -2.72 -8.61
C GLY A 65 18.54 -3.43 -9.16
N ASP A 66 19.60 -3.47 -8.36
CA ASP A 66 20.76 -4.34 -8.58
C ASP A 66 20.67 -5.54 -7.62
N LEU A 67 20.17 -6.67 -8.15
CA LEU A 67 20.01 -7.90 -7.38
C LEU A 67 21.36 -8.42 -6.87
N ASP A 68 22.42 -8.32 -7.67
CA ASP A 68 23.74 -8.81 -7.28
C ASP A 68 24.34 -7.95 -6.17
N ALA A 69 24.15 -6.62 -6.20
CA ALA A 69 24.53 -5.74 -5.10
C ALA A 69 23.77 -6.05 -3.82
N ALA A 70 22.46 -6.31 -3.91
CA ALA A 70 21.65 -6.70 -2.76
C ALA A 70 22.14 -8.01 -2.15
N LEU A 71 22.39 -9.04 -2.96
CA LEU A 71 22.90 -10.33 -2.49
C LEU A 71 24.31 -10.20 -1.89
N ARG A 72 25.21 -9.45 -2.53
CA ARG A 72 26.54 -9.15 -1.96
C ARG A 72 26.45 -8.46 -0.61
N PHE A 73 25.50 -7.54 -0.44
CA PHE A 73 25.26 -6.88 0.84
C PHE A 73 24.74 -7.88 1.89
N LEU A 74 23.78 -8.73 1.54
CA LEU A 74 23.21 -9.72 2.46
C LEU A 74 24.22 -10.80 2.88
N SER A 75 25.12 -11.19 1.98
CA SER A 75 26.16 -12.20 2.25
C SER A 75 27.47 -11.60 2.78
N ARG A 76 27.50 -10.31 3.13
CA ARG A 76 28.72 -9.65 3.58
C ARG A 76 29.23 -10.25 4.89
N SER A 77 30.54 -10.36 5.03
CA SER A 77 31.16 -10.72 6.30
C SER A 77 31.08 -9.54 7.28
N GLY A 78 30.56 -9.78 8.48
CA GLY A 78 30.41 -8.77 9.54
C GLY A 78 29.00 -8.17 9.63
N GLY A 79 28.77 -7.30 10.61
CA GLY A 79 27.45 -6.80 11.00
C GLY A 79 27.17 -7.08 12.47
N GLU A 80 26.10 -6.50 12.99
CA GLU A 80 25.60 -6.83 14.33
C GLU A 80 24.91 -8.19 14.28
N ALA A 81 25.12 -9.03 15.30
CA ALA A 81 24.37 -10.27 15.40
C ALA A 81 22.87 -9.96 15.58
N PRO A 82 21.96 -10.83 15.13
CA PRO A 82 20.55 -10.69 15.44
C PRO A 82 20.35 -10.54 16.95
N ALA A 83 19.50 -9.61 17.37
CA ALA A 83 19.10 -9.52 18.77
C ALA A 83 18.34 -10.78 19.18
N GLU A 84 18.28 -11.06 20.47
CA GLU A 84 17.50 -12.20 21.00
C GLU A 84 16.04 -12.17 20.52
N ALA A 85 15.47 -10.96 20.38
CA ALA A 85 14.10 -10.73 19.89
C ALA A 85 13.92 -10.92 18.37
N ASP A 86 15.01 -11.03 17.59
CA ASP A 86 14.98 -11.31 16.16
C ASP A 86 14.89 -12.82 15.86
N SER A 87 14.88 -13.65 16.91
CA SER A 87 14.69 -15.09 16.77
C SER A 87 13.25 -15.40 16.32
N TRP A 88 13.12 -16.23 15.28
CA TRP A 88 11.84 -16.77 14.89
C TRP A 88 11.38 -17.81 15.93
N PRO A 89 10.12 -17.79 16.41
CA PRO A 89 9.62 -18.81 17.31
C PRO A 89 9.68 -20.19 16.65
N VAL A 90 10.60 -21.03 17.12
CA VAL A 90 10.66 -22.44 16.72
C VAL A 90 9.70 -23.26 17.59
N ASP A 91 8.41 -22.99 17.48
CA ASP A 91 7.42 -23.96 17.97
C ASP A 91 7.07 -24.97 16.86
N GLU A 92 6.72 -26.20 17.25
CA GLU A 92 6.34 -27.28 16.32
C GLU A 92 5.10 -26.92 15.47
N ALA A 93 4.37 -25.86 15.83
CA ALA A 93 3.22 -25.36 15.08
C ALA A 93 3.62 -24.45 13.90
N SER A 94 4.77 -23.77 13.98
CA SER A 94 5.31 -22.87 12.96
C SER A 94 5.86 -23.59 11.71
N ASP A 95 6.24 -24.87 11.82
CA ASP A 95 6.78 -25.66 10.69
C ASP A 95 5.71 -26.34 9.81
N ARG A 96 4.43 -26.04 10.02
CA ARG A 96 3.38 -26.46 9.07
C ARG A 96 3.43 -25.60 7.81
N ARG A 97 4.40 -25.87 6.93
CA ARG A 97 4.32 -25.44 5.53
C ARG A 97 3.09 -26.11 4.90
N PRO A 98 2.13 -25.35 4.34
CA PRO A 98 1.13 -25.96 3.48
C PRO A 98 1.83 -26.54 2.26
N ASP A 99 1.51 -27.79 1.97
CA ASP A 99 1.92 -28.59 0.83
C ASP A 99 1.43 -28.01 -0.52
#